data_AF-A0AAD6N012-F1
#
_entry.id   AF-A0AAD6N012-F1
#
_cell.length_a   1.000
_cell.length_b   1.000
_cell.length_c   1.000
_cell.angle_alpha   90.00
_cell.angle_beta   90.00
_cell.angle_gamma   90.00
#
_symmetry.space_group_name_H-M   'P 1'
#
loop_
_entity.id
_entity.type
_entity.pdbx_description
1 polymer ?
#
loop_
_entity_poly.entity_id
_entity_poly.type
_entity_poly.pdbx_seq_one_letter_code
_entity_poly.pdbx_strand_id
1 'polypeptide(L)'
;MATPSSSDSSSATSAPRKYNLRNPLPLSASQEQEVKQLYYKRVRARCAPEIKAFAECAVNRTVTATWICRQQRLTMNSCMVAHANAEEEDRAREEWFATFEERRRKKEEELVRVEKRRDEVIKMMRADEERQRQETQGR
;
A
#
# COMPACT_ATOMS: atom_id res chain seq x y z
N MET A 1 21.69 -25.82 -31.43
CA MET A 1 22.79 -25.12 -30.73
C MET A 1 22.14 -24.21 -29.69
N ALA A 2 22.34 -24.47 -28.40
CA ALA A 2 21.74 -23.71 -27.31
C ALA A 2 22.67 -22.56 -26.91
N THR A 3 22.15 -21.34 -26.85
CA THR A 3 22.86 -20.15 -26.36
C THR A 3 22.62 -19.99 -24.86
N PRO A 4 23.64 -19.71 -24.03
CA PRO A 4 23.44 -19.43 -22.62
C PRO A 4 23.01 -17.97 -22.43
N SER A 5 21.87 -17.75 -21.77
CA SER A 5 21.47 -16.43 -21.29
C SER A 5 22.33 -16.06 -20.08
N SER A 6 23.16 -15.03 -20.25
CA SER A 6 23.93 -14.39 -19.19
C SER A 6 22.98 -13.72 -18.20
N SER A 7 22.95 -14.24 -16.99
CA SER A 7 22.34 -13.66 -15.80
C SER A 7 23.20 -12.50 -15.29
N ASP A 8 22.89 -11.27 -15.71
CA ASP A 8 23.53 -10.08 -15.16
C ASP A 8 22.86 -9.68 -13.84
N SER A 9 23.55 -9.98 -12.74
CA SER A 9 23.23 -9.52 -11.40
C SER A 9 23.89 -8.16 -11.19
N SER A 10 23.19 -7.07 -11.48
CA SER A 10 23.72 -5.71 -11.21
C SER A 10 23.09 -5.13 -9.93
N SER A 11 23.91 -5.06 -8.88
CA SER A 11 23.63 -4.38 -7.63
C SER A 11 23.81 -2.86 -7.76
N ALA A 12 22.82 -2.13 -7.26
CA ALA A 12 22.80 -0.75 -6.73
C ALA A 12 23.69 0.37 -7.34
N THR A 13 23.05 1.36 -7.96
CA THR A 13 23.23 2.80 -7.67
C THR A 13 21.95 3.55 -8.05
N SER A 14 21.46 4.38 -7.13
CA SER A 14 20.18 5.07 -7.12
C SER A 14 20.04 6.13 -8.21
N ALA A 15 19.31 5.81 -9.27
CA ALA A 15 18.58 6.76 -10.09
C ALA A 15 17.18 6.17 -10.35
N PRO A 16 16.09 6.96 -10.36
CA PRO A 16 14.76 6.43 -10.65
C PRO A 16 14.81 5.81 -12.05
N ARG A 17 14.76 4.48 -12.12
CA ARG A 17 14.68 3.78 -13.41
C ARG A 17 13.41 4.28 -14.09
N LYS A 18 13.52 4.94 -15.24
CA LYS A 18 12.35 5.30 -16.04
C LYS A 18 11.72 4.00 -16.53
N TYR A 19 10.57 3.63 -15.99
CA TYR A 19 9.86 2.43 -16.39
C TYR A 19 9.18 2.69 -17.75
N ASN A 20 9.32 1.76 -18.69
CA ASN A 20 8.69 1.89 -20.01
C ASN A 20 7.20 1.50 -19.89
N LEU A 21 6.30 2.49 -19.86
CA LEU A 21 4.85 2.29 -19.81
C LEU A 21 4.28 1.53 -21.03
N ARG A 22 5.04 1.47 -22.13
CA ARG A 22 4.63 0.79 -23.37
C ARG A 22 4.74 -0.74 -23.31
N ASN A 23 5.48 -1.26 -22.32
CA ASN A 23 5.54 -2.68 -21.99
C ASN A 23 5.67 -2.82 -20.46
N PRO A 24 4.55 -2.71 -19.72
CA PRO A 24 4.58 -2.67 -18.27
C PRO A 24 5.07 -4.00 -17.69
N LEU A 25 5.91 -3.92 -16.65
CA LEU A 25 6.33 -5.10 -15.90
C LEU A 25 5.08 -5.76 -15.27
N PRO A 26 4.88 -7.08 -15.41
CA PRO A 26 3.74 -7.75 -14.80
C PRO A 26 3.86 -7.65 -13.27
N LEU A 27 2.86 -7.03 -12.64
CA LEU A 27 2.75 -6.92 -11.19
C LEU A 27 1.95 -8.11 -10.65
N SER A 28 2.20 -8.52 -9.42
CA SER A 28 1.32 -9.47 -8.73
C SER A 28 -0.04 -8.81 -8.44
N ALA A 29 -1.09 -9.62 -8.27
CA ALA A 29 -2.43 -9.10 -8.03
C ALA A 29 -2.52 -8.15 -6.81
N SER A 30 -1.74 -8.39 -5.75
CA SER A 30 -1.69 -7.50 -4.59
C SER A 30 -0.99 -6.17 -4.90
N GLN A 31 0.07 -6.19 -5.72
CA GLN A 31 0.77 -4.99 -6.15
C GLN A 31 -0.11 -4.13 -7.06
N GLU A 32 -0.88 -4.73 -7.96
CA GLU A 32 -1.86 -4.01 -8.79
C GLU A 32 -2.97 -3.37 -7.95
N GLN A 33 -3.39 -4.02 -6.86
CA GLN A 33 -4.34 -3.42 -5.92
C GLN A 33 -3.75 -2.19 -5.22
N GLU A 34 -2.48 -2.23 -4.80
CA GLU A 34 -1.80 -1.07 -4.22
C GLU A 34 -1.71 0.11 -5.22
N VAL A 35 -1.38 -0.16 -6.48
CA VAL A 35 -1.39 0.85 -7.56
C VAL A 35 -2.79 1.43 -7.73
N LYS A 36 -3.84 0.58 -7.80
CA LYS A 36 -5.23 1.02 -7.91
C LYS A 36 -5.66 1.89 -6.73
N GLN A 37 -5.18 1.61 -5.51
CA GLN A 37 -5.45 2.45 -4.35
C GLN A 37 -4.83 3.84 -4.49
N LEU A 38 -3.59 3.95 -4.97
CA LEU A 38 -2.94 5.25 -5.24
C LEU A 38 -3.68 6.02 -6.33
N TYR A 39 -4.05 5.33 -7.41
CA TYR A 39 -4.86 5.88 -8.49
C TYR A 39 -6.18 6.45 -7.98
N TYR A 40 -6.98 5.65 -7.26
CA TYR A 40 -8.26 6.13 -6.72
C TYR A 40 -8.08 7.23 -5.67
N LYS A 41 -7.00 7.20 -4.87
CA LYS A 41 -6.69 8.30 -3.94
C LYS A 41 -6.49 9.61 -4.69
N ARG A 42 -5.78 9.61 -5.81
CA ARG A 42 -5.54 10.81 -6.63
C ARG A 42 -6.81 11.31 -7.30
N VAL A 43 -7.60 10.40 -7.89
CA VAL A 43 -8.90 10.75 -8.50
C VAL A 43 -9.84 11.36 -7.47
N ARG A 44 -9.93 10.77 -6.26
CA ARG A 44 -10.74 11.33 -5.17
C ARG A 44 -10.22 12.68 -4.67
N ALA A 45 -8.90 12.90 -4.69
CA ALA A 45 -8.34 14.20 -4.31
C ALA A 45 -8.73 15.31 -5.31
N ARG A 46 -8.83 15.00 -6.60
CA ARG A 46 -9.31 15.96 -7.62
C ARG A 46 -10.80 16.21 -7.51
N CYS A 47 -11.59 15.15 -7.28
CA CYS A 47 -13.04 15.22 -7.11
C CYS A 47 -13.47 15.49 -5.66
N ALA A 48 -12.60 16.05 -4.83
CA ALA A 48 -12.90 16.34 -3.44
C ALA A 48 -14.16 17.21 -3.23
N PRO A 49 -14.43 18.27 -4.03
CA PRO A 49 -15.62 19.09 -3.79
C PRO A 49 -16.92 18.34 -4.11
N GLU A 50 -16.96 17.52 -5.17
CA GLU A 50 -18.13 16.74 -5.55
C GLU A 50 -18.39 15.61 -4.54
N ILE A 51 -17.32 14.96 -4.06
CA ILE A 51 -17.41 13.92 -3.01
C ILE A 51 -17.94 14.56 -1.72
N LYS A 52 -17.47 15.75 -1.36
CA LYS A 52 -17.94 16.48 -0.18
C LYS A 52 -19.43 16.82 -0.28
N ALA A 53 -19.88 17.35 -1.42
CA ALA A 53 -21.29 17.66 -1.64
C ALA A 53 -22.19 16.41 -1.55
N PHE A 54 -21.73 15.26 -2.05
CA PHE A 54 -22.43 13.99 -1.88
C PHE A 54 -22.46 13.56 -0.41
N ALA A 55 -21.32 13.65 0.29
CA ALA A 55 -21.21 13.28 1.69
C ALA A 55 -22.15 14.13 2.57
N GLU A 56 -22.17 15.44 2.41
CA GLU A 56 -23.06 16.36 3.13
C GLU A 56 -24.54 16.01 2.94
N CYS A 57 -24.94 15.62 1.73
CA CYS A 57 -26.30 15.15 1.47
C CYS A 57 -26.59 13.79 2.16
N ALA A 58 -25.60 12.91 2.24
CA ALA A 58 -25.74 11.53 2.72
C ALA A 58 -25.60 11.37 4.25
N VAL A 59 -25.03 12.34 4.97
CA VAL A 59 -24.68 12.26 6.42
C VAL A 59 -25.83 11.78 7.33
N ASN A 60 -27.10 11.99 6.95
CA ASN A 60 -28.26 11.53 7.73
C ASN A 60 -29.25 10.65 6.94
N ARG A 61 -28.84 10.12 5.78
CA ARG A 61 -29.72 9.44 4.82
C ARG A 61 -29.11 8.12 4.35
N THR A 62 -28.86 7.19 5.26
CA THR A 62 -28.17 5.92 4.93
C THR A 62 -28.96 5.08 3.91
N VAL A 63 -30.27 4.93 4.09
CA VAL A 63 -31.12 4.08 3.23
C VAL A 63 -31.63 4.84 2.00
N THR A 64 -31.96 6.13 2.15
CA THR A 64 -32.63 6.92 1.11
C THR A 64 -31.69 7.83 0.30
N ALA A 65 -30.39 7.92 0.63
CA ALA A 65 -29.43 8.76 -0.08
C ALA A 65 -29.35 8.45 -1.58
N THR A 66 -29.51 7.19 -1.98
CA THR A 66 -29.44 6.78 -3.39
C THR A 66 -30.48 7.49 -4.27
N TRP A 67 -31.65 7.80 -3.70
CA TRP A 67 -32.72 8.52 -4.37
C TRP A 67 -32.64 10.03 -4.11
N ILE A 68 -32.52 10.43 -2.84
CA ILE A 68 -32.55 11.85 -2.44
C ILE A 68 -31.30 12.60 -2.92
N CYS A 69 -30.13 11.97 -2.80
CA CYS A 69 -28.83 12.54 -3.20
C CYS A 69 -28.41 12.11 -4.60
N ARG A 70 -29.37 11.72 -5.46
CA ARG A 70 -29.10 11.21 -6.81
C ARG A 70 -28.28 12.18 -7.64
N GLN A 71 -28.61 13.47 -7.58
CA GLN A 71 -27.93 14.51 -8.34
C GLN A 71 -26.45 14.62 -7.94
N GLN A 72 -26.17 14.73 -6.65
CA GLN A 72 -24.81 14.82 -6.11
C GLN A 72 -24.01 13.55 -6.42
N ARG A 73 -24.66 12.37 -6.34
CA ARG A 73 -24.03 11.09 -6.72
C ARG A 73 -23.63 11.08 -8.20
N LEU A 74 -24.50 11.56 -9.10
CA LEU A 74 -24.19 11.62 -10.53
C LEU A 74 -23.05 12.59 -10.82
N THR A 75 -23.05 13.78 -10.21
CA THR A 75 -21.98 14.78 -10.35
C THR A 75 -20.63 14.25 -9.85
N MET A 76 -20.62 13.59 -8.69
CA MET A 76 -19.42 12.93 -8.15
C MET A 76 -18.91 11.85 -9.11
N ASN A 77 -19.80 10.97 -9.58
CA ASN A 77 -19.43 9.89 -10.49
C ASN A 77 -18.93 10.43 -11.84
N SER A 78 -19.53 11.49 -12.39
CA SER A 78 -19.07 12.10 -13.62
C SER A 78 -17.67 12.69 -13.46
N CYS A 79 -17.36 13.34 -12.33
CA CYS A 79 -16.01 13.81 -12.05
C CYS A 79 -15.02 12.65 -11.96
N MET A 80 -15.38 11.59 -11.21
CA MET A 80 -14.50 10.43 -11.04
C MET A 80 -14.18 9.75 -12.37
N VAL A 81 -15.18 9.58 -13.26
CA VAL A 81 -14.98 9.00 -14.58
C VAL A 81 -14.17 9.92 -15.49
N ALA A 82 -14.38 11.23 -15.44
CA ALA A 82 -13.62 12.19 -16.25
C ALA A 82 -12.12 12.24 -15.89
N HIS A 83 -11.78 11.96 -14.63
CA HIS A 83 -10.39 11.85 -14.17
C HIS A 83 -9.87 10.42 -14.11
N ALA A 84 -10.70 9.43 -14.45
CA ALA A 84 -10.32 8.03 -14.48
C ALA A 84 -9.60 7.68 -15.81
N ASN A 85 -8.47 8.34 -16.06
CA ASN A 85 -7.72 8.19 -17.32
C ASN A 85 -6.60 7.16 -17.17
N ALA A 86 -6.29 6.46 -18.27
CA ALA A 86 -5.15 5.53 -18.34
C ALA A 86 -3.82 6.21 -18.00
N GLU A 87 -3.65 7.47 -18.42
CA GLU A 87 -2.47 8.29 -18.07
C GLU A 87 -2.30 8.49 -16.55
N GLU A 88 -3.40 8.55 -15.80
CA GLU A 88 -3.34 8.68 -14.34
C GLU A 88 -3.00 7.35 -13.66
N GLU A 89 -3.44 6.22 -14.23
CA GLU A 89 -3.03 4.88 -13.78
C GLU A 89 -1.54 4.66 -14.03
N ASP A 90 -1.05 5.04 -15.20
CA ASP A 90 0.36 4.99 -15.58
C ASP A 90 1.23 5.82 -14.65
N ARG A 91 0.82 7.05 -14.36
CA ARG A 91 1.50 7.90 -13.36
C ARG A 91 1.42 7.33 -11.94
N ALA A 92 0.33 6.65 -11.59
CA ALA A 92 0.22 5.96 -10.30
C ALA A 92 1.15 4.74 -10.24
N ARG A 93 1.37 4.02 -11.34
CA ARG A 93 2.37 2.94 -11.45
C ARG A 93 3.76 3.51 -11.25
N GLU A 94 4.11 4.62 -11.92
CA GLU A 94 5.43 5.26 -11.76
C GLU A 94 5.70 5.67 -10.31
N GLU A 95 4.73 6.32 -9.65
CA GLU A 95 4.85 6.68 -8.23
C GLU A 95 4.94 5.46 -7.32
N TRP A 96 4.17 4.40 -7.60
CA TRP A 96 4.24 3.15 -6.86
C TRP A 96 5.63 2.51 -6.98
N PHE A 97 6.22 2.50 -8.17
CA PHE A 97 7.58 2.00 -8.36
C PHE A 97 8.64 2.90 -7.74
N ALA A 98 8.49 4.23 -7.82
CA ALA A 98 9.42 5.17 -7.18
C ALA A 98 9.48 4.99 -5.65
N THR A 99 8.35 4.64 -5.05
CA THR A 99 8.23 4.39 -3.61
C THR A 99 8.47 2.93 -3.22
N PHE A 100 8.71 2.04 -4.19
CA PHE A 100 8.89 0.60 -3.93
C PHE A 100 10.10 0.32 -3.06
N GLU A 101 11.24 0.96 -3.35
CA GLU A 101 12.46 0.81 -2.56
C GLU A 101 12.26 1.30 -1.12
N GLU A 102 11.57 2.43 -0.94
CA GLU A 102 11.24 2.95 0.39
C GLU A 102 10.32 2.00 1.16
N ARG A 103 9.30 1.42 0.51
CA ARG A 103 8.41 0.42 1.13
C ARG A 103 9.18 -0.85 1.50
N ARG A 104 10.12 -1.30 0.68
CA ARG A 104 10.99 -2.43 1.00
C ARG A 104 11.84 -2.14 2.24
N ARG A 105 12.48 -0.96 2.30
CA ARG A 105 13.30 -0.56 3.44
C ARG A 105 12.49 -0.51 4.74
N LYS A 106 11.30 0.09 4.71
CA LYS A 106 10.40 0.13 5.88
C LYS A 106 10.00 -1.26 6.37
N LYS A 107 9.69 -2.20 5.46
CA LYS A 107 9.38 -3.59 5.83
C LYS A 107 10.57 -4.29 6.48
N GLU A 108 11.77 -4.07 5.96
CA GLU A 108 13.00 -4.64 6.53
C GLU A 108 13.28 -4.08 7.93
N GLU A 109 13.17 -2.77 8.12
CA GLU A 109 13.30 -2.12 9.44
C GLU A 109 12.26 -2.63 10.44
N GLU A 110 11.02 -2.85 10.01
CA GLU A 110 9.95 -3.39 10.84
C GLU A 110 10.24 -4.85 11.25
N LEU A 111 10.70 -5.68 10.32
CA LEU A 111 11.07 -7.07 10.62
C LEU A 111 12.20 -7.13 11.64
N VAL A 112 13.24 -6.31 11.47
CA VAL A 112 14.34 -6.19 12.45
C VAL A 112 13.81 -5.74 13.83
N ARG A 113 12.85 -4.81 13.87
CA ARG A 113 12.23 -4.36 15.13
C ARG A 113 11.41 -5.48 15.81
N VAL A 114 10.66 -6.23 15.02
CA VAL A 114 9.85 -7.36 15.52
C VAL A 114 10.75 -8.48 16.03
N GLU A 115 11.86 -8.77 15.34
CA GLU A 115 12.84 -9.77 15.76
C GLU A 115 13.51 -9.38 17.07
N LYS A 116 13.99 -8.13 17.21
CA LYS A 116 14.51 -7.62 18.50
C LYS A 116 13.50 -7.76 19.63
N ARG A 117 12.24 -7.41 19.38
CA ARG A 117 11.17 -7.55 20.38
C ARG A 117 10.94 -9.02 20.75
N ARG A 118 11.02 -9.94 19.78
CA ARG A 118 10.91 -11.38 20.06
C ARG A 118 12.06 -11.87 20.94
N ASP A 119 13.29 -11.45 20.66
CA ASP A 119 14.47 -11.82 21.45
C ASP A 119 14.39 -11.32 22.89
N GLU A 120 13.94 -10.07 23.08
CA GLU A 120 13.70 -9.49 24.41
C GLU A 120 12.67 -10.30 25.21
N VAL A 121 11.55 -10.68 24.57
CA VAL A 121 10.52 -11.51 25.20
C VAL A 121 11.06 -12.89 25.58
N ILE A 122 11.82 -13.54 24.69
CA ILE A 122 12.44 -14.84 24.95
C ILE A 122 13.40 -14.75 26.15
N LYS A 123 14.21 -13.68 26.22
CA LYS A 123 15.13 -13.45 27.33
C LYS A 123 14.41 -13.27 28.66
N MET A 124 13.34 -12.48 28.68
CA MET A 124 12.50 -12.29 29.86
C MET A 124 11.88 -13.61 30.32
N MET A 125 11.31 -14.40 29.41
CA MET A 125 10.72 -15.71 29.77
C MET A 125 11.75 -16.66 30.39
N ARG A 126 12.97 -16.75 29.82
CA ARG A 126 14.03 -17.58 30.42
C ARG A 126 14.42 -17.12 31.82
N ALA A 127 14.55 -15.81 32.03
CA ALA A 127 14.86 -15.26 33.35
C ALA A 127 13.72 -15.52 34.36
N ASP A 128 12.46 -15.52 33.92
CA ASP A 128 11.31 -15.83 34.76
C ASP A 128 11.26 -17.31 35.14
N GLU A 129 11.55 -18.22 34.19
CA GLU A 129 11.69 -19.66 34.45
C GLU A 129 12.79 -19.95 35.48
N GLU A 130 13.94 -19.28 35.39
CA GLU A 130 15.04 -19.43 36.34
C GLU A 130 14.64 -18.97 37.76
N ARG A 131 13.92 -17.84 37.87
CA ARG A 131 13.40 -17.37 39.16
C ARG A 131 12.40 -18.37 39.76
N GLN A 132 11.47 -18.89 38.96
CA GLN A 132 10.51 -19.91 39.41
C GLN A 132 11.19 -21.22 39.84
N ARG A 133 12.25 -21.65 39.16
CA ARG A 133 13.04 -22.82 39.56
C ARG A 133 13.73 -22.61 40.90
N GLN A 134 14.30 -21.43 41.14
CA GLN A 134 14.93 -21.10 42.42
C GLN A 134 13.91 -21.04 43.57
N GLU A 135 12.72 -20.46 43.32
CA GLU A 135 11.63 -20.41 44.29
C GLU A 135 11.07 -21.80 44.65
N THR A 136 10.96 -22.71 43.67
CA THR A 136 10.48 -24.08 43.92
C THR A 136 11.52 -24.98 44.58
N GLN A 137 12.82 -24.73 44.38
CA GLN A 137 13.91 -25.51 44.97
C GLN A 137 14.28 -25.06 46.40
N GLY A 138 13.90 -23.84 46.79
CA GLY A 138 14.10 -23.28 48.13
C GLY A 138 12.94 -23.52 49.12
N ARG A 139 11.90 -24.26 48.72
CA ARG A 139 10.73 -24.63 49.55
C ARG A 139 10.76 -26.11 49.88
#